data_AF-A0A529QKE8-F1
#
_entry.id   AF-A0A529QKE8-F1
#
_cell.length_a   1.000
_cell.length_b   1.000
_cell.length_c   1.000
_cell.angle_alpha   90.00
_cell.angle_beta   90.00
_cell.angle_gamma   90.00
#
_symmetry.space_group_name_H-M   'P 1'
#
loop_
_entity.id
_entity.type
_entity.pdbx_description
1 polymer ?
#
loop_
_entity_poly.entity_id
_entity_poly.type
_entity_poly.pdbx_seq_one_letter_code
_entity_poly.pdbx_strand_id
1 'polypeptide(L)' 'LGRRLCVVDPKQISMSDAVALMTGAKKPPEDALAA' A
#
# COMPACT_ATOMS: atom_id res chain seq x y z
N LEU A 1 6.38 7.39 -16.37
CA LEU A 1 5.80 7.93 -15.11
C LEU A 1 5.06 6.79 -14.40
N GLY A 2 5.40 6.50 -13.14
CA GLY A 2 4.76 5.41 -12.38
C GLY A 2 3.29 5.68 -12.06
N ARG A 3 2.51 4.61 -11.85
CA ARG A 3 1.10 4.67 -11.41
C ARG A 3 1.04 4.55 -9.88
N ARG A 4 0.07 5.22 -9.25
CA ARG A 4 -0.18 5.04 -7.81
C ARG A 4 -0.68 3.63 -7.56
N LEU A 5 -0.13 2.95 -6.56
CA LEU A 5 -0.47 1.56 -6.23
C LEU A 5 -1.76 1.46 -5.42
N CYS A 6 -1.88 2.22 -4.33
CA CYS A 6 -3.03 2.23 -3.41
C CYS A 6 -2.96 3.44 -2.46
N VAL A 7 -4.05 3.72 -1.74
CA VAL A 7 -4.08 4.70 -0.64
C VAL A 7 -4.18 3.95 0.68
N VAL A 8 -3.37 4.31 1.68
CA VAL A 8 -3.31 3.62 2.99
C VAL A 8 -3.34 4.63 4.13
N ASP A 9 -4.00 4.27 5.25
CA ASP A 9 -3.97 5.04 6.49
C ASP A 9 -2.74 4.62 7.32
N PRO A 10 -1.79 5.54 7.61
CA PRO A 10 -0.58 5.24 8.38
C PRO A 10 -0.87 4.84 9.84
N LYS A 11 -2.09 5.04 10.35
CA LYS A 11 -2.48 4.56 11.69
C LYS A 11 -2.91 3.09 11.68
N GLN A 12 -3.27 2.55 10.51
CA GLN A 12 -3.76 1.19 10.36
C GLN A 12 -2.70 0.20 9.89
N ILE A 13 -1.56 0.70 9.37
CA ILE A 13 -0.46 -0.13 8.90
C ILE A 13 0.85 0.27 9.57
N SER A 14 1.80 -0.66 9.64
CA SER A 14 3.14 -0.37 10.12
C SER A 14 4.05 0.16 9.00
N MET A 15 5.20 0.74 9.36
CA MET A 15 6.21 1.09 8.36
C MET A 15 6.74 -0.11 7.56
N SER A 16 6.77 -1.29 8.18
CA SER A 16 7.16 -2.53 7.48
C SER A 16 6.15 -2.89 6.38
N ASP A 17 4.85 -2.74 6.67
CA ASP A 17 3.79 -2.98 5.68
C ASP A 17 3.89 -2.01 4.49
N ALA A 18 4.17 -0.74 4.76
CA ALA A 18 4.35 0.27 3.71
C ALA A 18 5.51 -0.12 2.76
N VAL A 19 6.64 -0.58 3.31
CA VAL A 19 7.78 -1.05 2.51
C VAL A 19 7.44 -2.32 1.73
N ALA A 20 6.70 -3.25 2.32
CA ALA A 20 6.27 -4.47 1.65
C ALA A 20 5.35 -4.18 0.45
N LEU A 21 4.51 -3.15 0.55
CA LEU A 21 3.67 -2.68 -0.57
C LEU A 21 4.51 -2.02 -1.67
N MET A 22 5.50 -1.18 -1.32
CA MET A 22 6.36 -0.50 -2.30
C MET A 22 7.26 -1.46 -3.10
N THR A 23 7.70 -2.54 -2.45
CA THR A 23 8.57 -3.56 -3.07
C THR A 23 7.79 -4.70 -3.75
N GLY A 24 6.48 -4.76 -3.56
CA GLY A 24 5.62 -5.81 -4.10
C GLY A 24 5.65 -7.13 -3.31
N ALA A 25 6.29 -7.17 -2.15
CA ALA A 25 6.29 -8.33 -1.25
C ALA A 25 4.91 -8.60 -0.63
N LYS A 26 4.05 -7.58 -0.54
CA LYS A 26 2.67 -7.66 -0.06
C LYS A 26 1.73 -7.01 -1.07
N LYS A 27 0.54 -7.59 -1.25
CA LYS A 27 -0.52 -6.96 -2.07
C LYS A 27 -1.28 -5.92 -1.24
N PRO A 28 -1.69 -4.80 -1.85
CA PRO A 28 -2.60 -3.86 -1.21
C PRO A 28 -3.93 -4.54 -0.86
N PRO A 29 -4.57 -4.15 0.25
CA PRO A 29 -5.96 -4.51 0.54
C PRO A 29 -6.88 -4.12 -0.64
N GLU A 30 -7.93 -4.90 -0.89
CA GLU A 30 -8.90 -4.60 -1.95
C GLU A 30 -9.55 -3.23 -1.76
N ASP A 31 -9.85 -2.87 -0.50
CA ASP A 31 -10.41 -1.56 -0.14
C ASP A 31 -9.42 -0.40 -0.35
N ALA A 32 -8.12 -0.69 -0.43
CA ALA A 32 -7.07 0.30 -0.66
C ALA A 32 -6.78 0.53 -2.15
N LEU A 33 -7.28 -0.34 -3.03
CA LEU A 33 -6.96 -0.35 -4.46
C LEU A 33 -7.67 0.74 -5.28
N ALA A 34 -8.53 1.58 -4.68
CA ALA A 34 -9.13 2.72 -5.39
C ALA A 34 -9.59 3.86 -4.47
N ALA A 35 -9.03 5.05 -4.74
CA ALA A 35 -9.68 6.36 -4.63
C ALA A 35 -9.11 7.27 -5.73
#